data_AF-A0A2V2GAQ3-F1
#
_entry.id   AF-A0A2V2GAQ3-F1
#
_cell.length_a   1.000
_cell.length_b   1.000
_cell.length_c   1.000
_cell.angle_alpha   90.00
_cell.angle_beta   90.00
_cell.angle_gamma   90.00
#
_symmetry.space_group_name_H-M   'P 1'
#
loop_
_entity.id
_entity.type
_entity.pdbx_description
1 polymer ?
#
loop_
_entity_poly.entity_id
_entity_poly.type
_entity_poly.pdbx_seq_one_letter_code
_entity_poly.pdbx_strand_id
1 'polypeptide(L)'
;MIQNNNISVLPWYTSIEQQNHRKSYAYGQIYPLFAPADRLLPFQIIRNTRSNSVTSVILYDKTGKQIANITTYMRETGLQVVRFQSLGYDVILYPAILPMPLNQFDGIYYLRLSDGVQTWYSEMFTVVQDVSGYLKIDWWDIENLVFDAGQIVYKNPTFKNMLYLCTELGKPEYQFEEEEEDRDGYFFPEKQISVKTFKCTILAPEYLCDVMRFIRMADYIHITDKYGREYDCDTFLITPKWQTQGDLASVEIEFQTATVVKKIGRGYLGANIGDFNSDYNNDFNND
;
A
#
# COMPACT_ATOMS: atom_id res chain seq x y z
N MET A 1 -4.96 -20.98 18.49
CA MET A 1 -4.77 -20.97 17.03
C MET A 1 -4.40 -19.55 16.65
N ILE A 2 -3.24 -19.33 16.04
CA ILE A 2 -2.94 -18.00 15.50
C ILE A 2 -3.77 -17.88 14.22
N GLN A 3 -4.68 -16.92 14.19
CA GLN A 3 -5.56 -16.65 13.05
C GLN A 3 -4.72 -16.33 11.80
N ASN A 4 -5.25 -16.66 10.62
CA ASN A 4 -4.63 -16.40 9.32
C ASN A 4 -4.60 -14.89 9.08
N ASN A 5 -3.54 -14.21 9.53
CA ASN A 5 -3.34 -12.78 9.35
C ASN A 5 -2.04 -12.57 8.58
N ASN A 6 -2.15 -12.26 7.29
CA ASN A 6 -0.99 -12.06 6.43
C ASN A 6 -0.42 -10.63 6.59
N ILE A 7 0.91 -10.53 6.66
CA ILE A 7 1.63 -9.25 6.85
C ILE A 7 2.56 -8.89 5.69
N SER A 8 2.64 -9.71 4.65
CA SER A 8 3.56 -9.51 3.52
C SER A 8 2.84 -9.63 2.20
N VAL A 9 3.22 -8.80 1.22
CA VAL A 9 2.62 -8.84 -0.12
C VAL A 9 2.77 -10.21 -0.77
N LEU A 10 3.92 -10.86 -0.56
CA LEU A 10 4.09 -12.28 -0.80
C LEU A 10 3.88 -13.06 0.52
N PRO A 11 2.71 -13.71 0.70
CA PRO A 11 2.43 -14.52 1.88
C PRO A 11 3.32 -15.75 1.95
N TRP A 12 3.51 -16.25 3.17
CA TRP A 12 4.21 -17.50 3.45
C TRP A 12 3.42 -18.39 4.39
N TYR A 13 3.42 -19.68 4.08
CA TYR A 13 2.62 -20.70 4.76
C TYR A 13 3.50 -21.82 5.29
N THR A 14 3.05 -22.48 6.36
CA THR A 14 3.75 -23.67 6.90
C THR A 14 3.43 -24.96 6.15
N SER A 15 2.38 -24.95 5.34
CA SER A 15 2.00 -26.05 4.46
C SER A 15 1.65 -25.51 3.09
N ILE A 16 2.05 -26.24 2.05
CA ILE A 16 1.71 -25.90 0.66
C ILE A 16 0.19 -25.86 0.44
N GLU A 17 -0.58 -26.66 1.17
CA GLU A 17 -2.05 -26.73 1.08
C GLU A 17 -2.77 -25.44 1.49
N GLN A 18 -2.07 -24.48 2.12
CA GLN A 18 -2.64 -23.19 2.51
C GLN A 18 -2.60 -22.14 1.37
N GLN A 19 -1.91 -22.43 0.26
CA GLN A 19 -1.92 -21.56 -0.92
C GLN A 19 -3.36 -21.36 -1.41
N ASN A 20 -3.70 -20.14 -1.80
CA ASN A 20 -5.06 -19.71 -2.10
C ASN A 20 -5.73 -20.59 -3.15
N HIS A 21 -5.02 -20.93 -4.23
CA HIS A 21 -5.57 -21.76 -5.32
C HIS A 21 -5.93 -23.19 -4.89
N ARG A 22 -5.37 -23.68 -3.76
CA ARG A 22 -5.66 -25.02 -3.22
C ARG A 22 -6.87 -25.04 -2.29
N LYS A 23 -7.35 -23.86 -1.87
CA LYS A 23 -8.55 -23.74 -1.04
C LYS A 23 -9.76 -24.18 -1.88
N SER A 24 -10.70 -24.89 -1.23
CA SER A 24 -11.87 -25.48 -1.91
C SER A 24 -12.72 -24.48 -2.68
N TYR A 25 -12.83 -23.24 -2.17
CA TYR A 25 -13.61 -22.17 -2.75
C TYR A 25 -12.90 -21.41 -3.89
N ALA A 26 -11.59 -21.60 -4.07
CA ALA A 26 -10.82 -20.98 -5.15
C ALA A 26 -10.84 -21.79 -6.45
N TYR A 27 -11.33 -23.04 -6.44
CA TYR A 27 -11.46 -23.91 -7.62
C TYR A 27 -10.19 -24.02 -8.49
N GLY A 28 -9.00 -23.98 -7.87
CA GLY A 28 -7.73 -24.05 -8.60
C GLY A 28 -7.30 -22.75 -9.28
N GLN A 29 -8.05 -21.65 -9.13
CA GLN A 29 -7.69 -20.37 -9.72
C GLN A 29 -6.53 -19.73 -8.98
N ILE A 30 -5.55 -19.26 -9.75
CA ILE A 30 -4.36 -18.57 -9.23
C ILE A 30 -4.54 -17.08 -9.48
N TYR A 31 -4.52 -16.30 -8.41
CA TYR A 31 -4.50 -14.85 -8.50
C TYR A 31 -3.14 -14.38 -9.08
N PRO A 32 -3.13 -13.49 -10.08
CA PRO A 32 -1.88 -13.03 -10.70
C PRO A 32 -1.20 -11.97 -9.81
N LEU A 33 -0.49 -12.42 -8.78
CA LEU A 33 0.34 -11.56 -7.93
C LEU A 33 1.64 -11.24 -8.67
N PHE A 34 1.77 -10.03 -9.23
CA PHE A 34 2.89 -9.70 -10.11
C PHE A 34 4.19 -9.41 -9.36
N ALA A 35 5.30 -9.93 -9.88
CA ALA A 35 6.66 -9.69 -9.41
C ALA A 35 7.60 -9.42 -10.60
N PRO A 36 8.54 -8.46 -10.49
CA PRO A 36 9.60 -8.29 -11.48
C PRO A 36 10.47 -9.55 -11.64
N ALA A 37 10.94 -9.83 -12.85
CA ALA A 37 11.83 -10.97 -13.11
C ALA A 37 13.20 -10.84 -12.44
N ASP A 38 13.72 -9.61 -12.33
CA ASP A 38 14.99 -9.30 -11.69
C ASP A 38 14.83 -9.12 -10.17
N ARG A 39 13.61 -8.93 -9.65
CA ARG A 39 13.34 -8.65 -8.23
C ARG A 39 12.07 -9.35 -7.79
N LEU A 40 12.19 -10.32 -6.89
CA LEU A 40 11.05 -10.92 -6.20
C LEU A 40 10.33 -9.87 -5.33
N LEU A 41 9.11 -10.15 -4.90
CA LEU A 41 8.40 -9.30 -3.95
C LEU A 41 9.06 -9.32 -2.56
N PRO A 42 9.09 -8.19 -1.84
CA PRO A 42 9.58 -8.14 -0.47
C PRO A 42 8.66 -8.93 0.47
N PHE A 43 9.25 -9.55 1.49
CA PHE A 43 8.48 -10.33 2.47
C PHE A 43 9.16 -10.40 3.84
N GLN A 44 8.34 -10.72 4.83
CA GLN A 44 8.76 -11.01 6.20
C GLN A 44 8.03 -12.26 6.73
N ILE A 45 8.76 -13.11 7.45
CA ILE A 45 8.21 -14.31 8.09
C ILE A 45 8.59 -14.27 9.56
N ILE A 46 7.58 -14.24 10.44
CA ILE A 46 7.78 -14.35 11.87
C ILE A 46 7.91 -15.82 12.25
N ARG A 47 8.91 -16.15 13.06
CA ARG A 47 9.13 -17.50 13.58
C ARG A 47 9.60 -17.46 15.03
N ASN A 48 9.47 -18.57 15.75
CA ASN A 48 10.07 -18.70 17.10
C ASN A 48 11.60 -18.56 17.05
N THR A 49 12.17 -17.88 18.05
CA THR A 49 13.61 -17.63 18.13
C THR A 49 14.41 -18.92 18.07
N ARG A 50 15.43 -18.95 17.20
CA ARG A 50 16.41 -20.04 17.12
C ARG A 50 17.70 -19.61 16.44
N SER A 51 18.78 -20.36 16.67
CA SER A 51 20.12 -20.03 16.12
C SER A 51 20.25 -20.29 14.62
N ASN A 52 19.40 -21.12 14.03
CA ASN A 52 19.44 -21.48 12.62
C ASN A 52 19.24 -20.27 11.69
N SER A 53 20.17 -20.08 10.75
CA SER A 53 19.94 -19.21 9.59
C SER A 53 19.05 -19.91 8.55
N VAL A 54 18.52 -19.16 7.58
CA VAL A 54 17.88 -19.75 6.39
C VAL A 54 18.89 -20.64 5.68
N THR A 55 18.59 -21.93 5.49
CA THR A 55 19.48 -22.92 4.89
C THR A 55 19.24 -23.05 3.39
N SER A 56 18.00 -22.91 2.94
CA SER A 56 17.67 -22.99 1.51
C SER A 56 16.49 -22.12 1.12
N VAL A 57 16.55 -21.59 -0.09
CA VAL A 57 15.41 -21.02 -0.83
C VAL A 57 15.42 -21.58 -2.24
N ILE A 58 14.33 -22.25 -2.61
CA ILE A 58 14.22 -23.00 -3.87
C ILE A 58 12.99 -22.49 -4.62
N LEU A 59 13.19 -22.18 -5.90
CA LEU A 59 12.17 -21.75 -6.83
C LEU A 59 11.55 -22.95 -7.54
N TYR A 60 10.22 -22.98 -7.57
CA TYR A 60 9.41 -23.98 -8.24
C TYR A 60 8.48 -23.31 -9.25
N ASP A 61 8.17 -24.00 -10.35
CA ASP A 61 7.08 -23.59 -11.23
C ASP A 61 5.71 -23.97 -10.65
N LYS A 62 4.64 -23.49 -11.29
CA LYS A 62 3.25 -23.82 -10.91
C LYS A 62 2.93 -25.32 -10.85
N THR A 63 3.69 -26.17 -11.53
CA THR A 63 3.48 -27.64 -11.56
C THR A 63 4.21 -28.36 -10.42
N GLY A 64 5.04 -27.64 -9.67
CA GLY A 64 5.87 -28.20 -8.60
C GLY A 64 7.22 -28.73 -9.08
N LYS A 65 7.61 -28.44 -10.32
CA LYS A 65 8.96 -28.75 -10.80
C LYS A 65 9.95 -27.73 -10.25
N GLN A 66 11.03 -28.22 -9.68
CA GLN A 66 12.13 -27.37 -9.21
C GLN A 66 12.81 -26.69 -10.40
N ILE A 67 12.96 -25.37 -10.33
CA ILE A 67 13.60 -24.55 -11.35
C ILE A 67 15.02 -24.19 -10.94
N ALA A 68 15.21 -23.66 -9.73
CA ALA A 68 16.52 -23.20 -9.27
C ALA A 68 16.63 -23.19 -7.75
N ASN A 69 17.84 -23.35 -7.23
CA ASN A 69 18.17 -23.00 -5.86
C ASN A 69 18.74 -21.57 -5.86
N ILE A 70 18.01 -20.64 -5.24
CA ILE A 70 18.31 -19.20 -5.28
C ILE A 70 18.84 -18.68 -3.93
N THR A 71 19.23 -19.59 -3.03
CA THR A 71 19.65 -19.25 -1.66
C THR A 71 20.79 -18.24 -1.62
N THR A 72 21.85 -18.48 -2.41
CA THR A 72 23.03 -17.61 -2.43
C THR A 72 22.65 -16.21 -2.92
N TYR A 73 21.95 -16.14 -4.05
CA TYR A 73 21.52 -14.87 -4.62
C TYR A 73 20.62 -14.09 -3.65
N MET A 74 19.66 -14.75 -2.99
CA MET A 74 18.81 -14.07 -2.01
C MET A 74 19.59 -13.53 -0.81
N ARG A 75 20.61 -14.25 -0.33
CA ARG A 75 21.49 -13.74 0.74
C ARG A 75 22.29 -12.52 0.29
N GLU A 76 22.84 -12.58 -0.93
CA GLU A 76 23.59 -11.47 -1.52
C GLU A 76 22.72 -10.24 -1.78
N THR A 77 21.43 -10.42 -2.08
CA THR A 77 20.46 -9.33 -2.28
C THR A 77 19.71 -8.91 -1.00
N GLY A 78 20.09 -9.45 0.18
CA GLY A 78 19.71 -8.90 1.48
C GLY A 78 18.81 -9.77 2.37
N LEU A 79 18.57 -11.04 2.02
CA LEU A 79 17.85 -11.98 2.88
C LEU A 79 18.60 -12.19 4.20
N GLN A 80 17.94 -11.90 5.31
CA GLN A 80 18.54 -12.02 6.64
C GLN A 80 17.51 -12.41 7.71
N VAL A 81 18.02 -12.70 8.91
CA VAL A 81 17.20 -12.97 10.10
C VAL A 81 17.47 -11.88 11.13
N VAL A 82 16.44 -11.09 11.43
CA VAL A 82 16.46 -10.11 12.51
C VAL A 82 15.96 -10.80 13.78
N ARG A 83 16.78 -10.82 14.84
CA ARG A 83 16.50 -11.56 16.06
C ARG A 83 15.91 -10.68 17.15
N PHE A 84 14.82 -11.12 17.76
CA PHE A 84 14.21 -10.50 18.93
C PHE A 84 14.19 -11.52 20.08
N GLN A 85 15.37 -12.02 20.46
CA GLN A 85 15.53 -13.12 21.40
C GLN A 85 14.85 -12.87 22.77
N SER A 86 14.85 -11.62 23.25
CA SER A 86 14.15 -11.25 24.50
C SER A 86 12.62 -11.37 24.40
N LEU A 87 12.07 -11.31 23.18
CA LEU A 87 10.64 -11.42 22.89
C LEU A 87 10.24 -12.83 22.41
N GLY A 88 11.20 -13.74 22.22
CA GLY A 88 10.97 -15.13 21.86
C GLY A 88 10.64 -15.39 20.38
N TYR A 89 10.76 -14.39 19.51
CA TYR A 89 10.60 -14.54 18.06
C TYR A 89 11.75 -13.91 17.26
N ASP A 90 11.88 -14.35 16.01
CA ASP A 90 12.76 -13.79 15.00
C ASP A 90 11.95 -13.45 13.75
N VAL A 91 12.46 -12.55 12.93
CA VAL A 91 11.87 -12.18 11.64
C VAL A 91 12.84 -12.51 10.52
N ILE A 92 12.47 -13.44 9.64
CA ILE A 92 13.15 -13.65 8.35
C ILE A 92 12.67 -12.54 7.43
N LEU A 93 13.59 -11.73 6.91
CA LEU A 93 13.26 -10.56 6.11
C LEU A 93 14.01 -10.60 4.78
N TYR A 94 13.28 -10.35 3.70
CA TYR A 94 13.83 -10.08 2.37
C TYR A 94 13.34 -8.73 1.85
N PRO A 95 14.23 -7.74 1.66
CA PRO A 95 13.81 -6.37 1.33
C PRO A 95 13.59 -6.13 -0.17
N ALA A 96 14.04 -7.04 -1.05
CA ALA A 96 13.87 -6.94 -2.51
C ALA A 96 14.42 -5.63 -3.15
N ILE A 97 15.43 -5.01 -2.54
CA ILE A 97 16.00 -3.73 -3.03
C ILE A 97 16.95 -3.96 -4.20
N LEU A 98 17.82 -4.97 -4.09
CA LEU A 98 18.86 -5.25 -5.08
C LEU A 98 18.34 -6.22 -6.15
N PRO A 99 18.62 -5.99 -7.44
CA PRO A 99 18.29 -6.92 -8.49
C PRO A 99 19.08 -8.22 -8.29
N MET A 100 18.41 -9.33 -8.58
CA MET A 100 18.95 -10.66 -8.60
C MET A 100 19.25 -11.04 -10.06
N PRO A 101 20.39 -11.69 -10.36
CA PRO A 101 20.70 -12.18 -11.71
C PRO A 101 19.87 -13.44 -12.06
N LEU A 102 18.56 -13.36 -11.89
CA LEU A 102 17.60 -14.38 -12.29
C LEU A 102 17.18 -14.10 -13.74
N ASN A 103 17.64 -14.93 -14.67
CA ASN A 103 17.12 -14.92 -16.04
C ASN A 103 15.80 -15.72 -16.12
N GLN A 104 14.83 -15.36 -15.26
CA GLN A 104 13.58 -16.09 -15.13
C GLN A 104 12.60 -15.64 -16.22
N PHE A 105 12.09 -16.57 -17.01
CA PHE A 105 11.05 -16.29 -18.00
C PHE A 105 9.71 -15.94 -17.31
N ASP A 106 8.86 -15.23 -18.05
CA ASP A 106 7.51 -14.92 -17.61
C ASP A 106 6.73 -16.21 -17.30
N GLY A 107 6.05 -16.22 -16.15
CA GLY A 107 5.36 -17.41 -15.69
C GLY A 107 4.94 -17.35 -14.23
N ILE A 108 4.29 -18.42 -13.78
CA ILE A 108 3.81 -18.54 -12.39
C ILE A 108 4.75 -19.45 -11.61
N TYR A 109 5.23 -18.94 -10.49
CA TYR A 109 6.20 -19.60 -9.63
C TYR A 109 5.80 -19.53 -8.17
N TYR A 110 6.42 -20.36 -7.33
CA TYR A 110 6.39 -20.23 -5.88
C TYR A 110 7.76 -20.60 -5.29
N LEU A 111 7.99 -20.21 -4.04
CA LEU A 111 9.22 -20.46 -3.31
C LEU A 111 9.00 -21.46 -2.18
N ARG A 112 10.02 -22.28 -1.94
CA ARG A 112 10.17 -23.06 -0.70
C ARG A 112 11.38 -22.55 0.06
N LEU A 113 11.17 -22.07 1.28
CA LEU A 113 12.21 -21.58 2.18
C LEU A 113 12.33 -22.53 3.37
N SER A 114 13.55 -22.84 3.80
CA SER A 114 13.78 -23.61 5.02
C SER A 114 14.95 -23.05 5.82
N ASP A 115 14.86 -23.17 7.14
CA ASP A 115 15.97 -22.92 8.08
C ASP A 115 16.61 -24.22 8.60
N GLY A 116 16.23 -25.37 8.02
CA GLY A 116 16.66 -26.69 8.46
C GLY A 116 15.84 -27.29 9.60
N VAL A 117 14.93 -26.52 10.21
CA VAL A 117 14.00 -26.99 11.26
C VAL A 117 12.55 -26.88 10.79
N GLN A 118 12.20 -25.76 10.19
CA GLN A 118 10.88 -25.48 9.63
C GLN A 118 11.02 -25.14 8.14
N THR A 119 9.95 -25.43 7.40
CA THR A 119 9.83 -25.12 5.98
C THR A 119 8.61 -24.25 5.78
N TRP A 120 8.75 -23.24 4.93
CA TRP A 120 7.68 -22.34 4.51
C TRP A 120 7.54 -22.37 2.99
N TYR A 121 6.32 -22.14 2.54
CA TYR A 121 5.93 -22.10 1.14
C TYR A 121 5.34 -20.73 0.85
N SER A 122 5.85 -20.01 -0.14
CA SER A 122 5.23 -18.75 -0.54
C SER A 122 3.90 -19.01 -1.24
N GLU A 123 3.06 -17.99 -1.33
CA GLU A 123 2.01 -17.99 -2.36
C GLU A 123 2.60 -18.05 -3.77
N MET A 124 1.78 -18.43 -4.74
CA MET A 124 2.11 -18.31 -6.15
C MET A 124 2.15 -16.84 -6.59
N PHE A 125 3.16 -16.50 -7.38
CA PHE A 125 3.34 -15.18 -7.98
C PHE A 125 3.66 -15.30 -9.47
N THR A 126 3.28 -14.28 -10.23
CA THR A 126 3.50 -14.15 -11.66
C THR A 126 4.72 -13.28 -11.90
N VAL A 127 5.79 -13.89 -12.42
CA VAL A 127 6.98 -13.17 -12.88
C VAL A 127 6.71 -12.53 -14.24
N VAL A 128 7.10 -11.26 -14.38
CA VAL A 128 7.05 -10.49 -15.63
C VAL A 128 8.37 -9.75 -15.87
N GLN A 129 8.84 -9.66 -17.12
CA GLN A 129 10.06 -8.91 -17.47
C GLN A 129 9.91 -7.39 -17.28
N ASP A 130 8.71 -6.85 -17.53
CA ASP A 130 8.45 -5.42 -17.50
C ASP A 130 7.25 -5.10 -16.60
N VAL A 131 7.49 -4.25 -15.59
CA VAL A 131 6.48 -3.80 -14.64
C VAL A 131 6.02 -2.35 -14.91
N SER A 132 6.52 -1.70 -15.97
CA SER A 132 6.21 -0.29 -16.28
C SER A 132 4.72 -0.04 -16.53
N GLY A 133 3.99 -1.05 -17.02
CA GLY A 133 2.56 -0.98 -17.29
C GLY A 133 1.65 -1.15 -16.07
N TYR A 134 2.20 -1.35 -14.87
CA TYR A 134 1.44 -1.67 -13.66
C TYR A 134 1.34 -0.45 -12.74
N LEU A 135 0.22 -0.35 -12.02
CA LEU A 135 0.10 0.56 -10.88
C LEU A 135 0.91 -0.02 -9.72
N LYS A 136 1.94 0.69 -9.28
CA LYS A 136 2.79 0.29 -8.16
C LYS A 136 2.38 1.04 -6.91
N ILE A 137 2.29 0.33 -5.78
CA ILE A 137 2.07 0.91 -4.45
C ILE A 137 3.24 0.48 -3.57
N ASP A 138 3.99 1.44 -3.06
CA ASP A 138 5.02 1.24 -2.05
C ASP A 138 4.57 1.86 -0.73
N TRP A 139 4.78 1.16 0.39
CA TRP A 139 4.50 1.72 1.72
C TRP A 139 5.47 1.21 2.77
N TRP A 140 5.76 2.07 3.74
CA TRP A 140 6.63 1.77 4.86
C TRP A 140 6.38 2.71 6.04
N ASP A 141 6.80 2.26 7.21
CA ASP A 141 6.81 3.06 8.43
C ASP A 141 8.20 3.57 8.74
N ILE A 142 8.28 4.68 9.46
CA ILE A 142 9.52 5.15 10.05
C ILE A 142 10.00 4.11 11.03
N GLU A 143 9.13 3.59 11.90
CA GLU A 143 9.46 2.64 12.96
C GLU A 143 8.92 1.24 12.70
N ASN A 144 9.36 0.26 13.49
CA ASN A 144 8.82 -1.09 13.39
C ASN A 144 7.37 -1.12 13.90
N LEU A 145 6.47 -1.76 13.15
CA LEU A 145 5.08 -1.91 13.54
C LEU A 145 4.91 -3.13 14.45
N VAL A 146 4.67 -2.91 15.75
CA VAL A 146 4.54 -3.96 16.76
C VAL A 146 3.08 -4.38 16.95
N PHE A 147 2.85 -5.69 17.08
CA PHE A 147 1.54 -6.29 17.36
C PHE A 147 1.70 -7.60 18.17
N ASP A 148 0.60 -8.18 18.66
CA ASP A 148 0.64 -9.30 19.62
C ASP A 148 1.45 -10.52 19.14
N ALA A 149 1.43 -10.79 17.83
CA ALA A 149 2.13 -11.94 17.24
C ALA A 149 3.57 -11.65 16.79
N GLY A 150 4.05 -10.41 16.91
CA GLY A 150 5.42 -10.02 16.55
C GLY A 150 5.53 -8.57 16.07
N GLN A 151 6.35 -8.32 15.06
CA GLN A 151 6.45 -6.99 14.48
C GLN A 151 6.84 -7.05 13.00
N ILE A 152 6.44 -6.01 12.25
CA ILE A 152 6.96 -5.74 10.91
C ILE A 152 8.23 -4.90 11.09
N VAL A 153 9.36 -5.39 10.61
CA VAL A 153 10.64 -4.71 10.71
C VAL A 153 10.82 -3.78 9.51
N TYR A 154 10.92 -2.48 9.76
CA TYR A 154 11.15 -1.45 8.73
C TYR A 154 12.57 -0.86 8.79
N LYS A 155 13.25 -0.96 9.95
CA LYS A 155 14.63 -0.50 10.15
C LYS A 155 15.61 -1.66 10.24
N ASN A 156 16.80 -1.46 9.68
CA ASN A 156 17.97 -2.34 9.79
C ASN A 156 17.65 -3.82 9.45
N PRO A 157 17.37 -4.14 8.19
CA PRO A 157 17.55 -3.32 6.98
C PRO A 157 16.34 -2.42 6.68
N THR A 158 16.54 -1.43 5.80
CA THR A 158 15.42 -0.69 5.21
C THR A 158 14.50 -1.65 4.47
N PHE A 159 13.22 -1.62 4.78
CA PHE A 159 12.20 -2.43 4.16
C PHE A 159 11.06 -1.55 3.67
N LYS A 160 10.61 -1.79 2.44
CA LYS A 160 9.39 -1.19 1.89
C LYS A 160 8.56 -2.33 1.35
N ASN A 161 7.28 -2.33 1.69
CA ASN A 161 6.35 -3.20 0.98
C ASN A 161 6.16 -2.65 -0.43
N MET A 162 5.94 -3.56 -1.38
CA MET A 162 5.80 -3.24 -2.79
C MET A 162 4.73 -4.14 -3.38
N LEU A 163 3.75 -3.53 -4.05
CA LEU A 163 2.63 -4.22 -4.69
C LEU A 163 2.44 -3.68 -6.11
N TYR A 164 2.35 -4.58 -7.09
CA TYR A 164 2.04 -4.26 -8.48
C TYR A 164 0.62 -4.71 -8.83
N LEU A 165 -0.17 -3.80 -9.38
CA LEU A 165 -1.58 -4.01 -9.72
C LEU A 165 -1.80 -3.77 -11.21
N CYS A 166 -2.47 -4.72 -11.87
CA CYS A 166 -2.91 -4.58 -13.25
C CYS A 166 -4.21 -3.76 -13.30
N THR A 167 -4.11 -2.46 -13.00
CA THR A 167 -5.23 -1.52 -12.98
C THR A 167 -4.74 -0.12 -13.34
N GLU A 168 -5.68 0.79 -13.57
CA GLU A 168 -5.40 2.18 -13.89
C GLU A 168 -6.18 3.09 -12.95
N LEU A 169 -5.61 4.27 -12.68
CA LEU A 169 -6.33 5.33 -11.99
C LEU A 169 -7.49 5.79 -12.87
N GLY A 170 -8.71 5.76 -12.34
CA GLY A 170 -9.92 6.09 -13.07
C GLY A 170 -11.00 6.66 -12.14
N LYS A 171 -12.00 7.31 -12.73
CA LYS A 171 -13.16 7.88 -12.00
C LYS A 171 -12.76 8.72 -10.76
N PRO A 172 -11.91 9.76 -10.91
CA PRO A 172 -11.59 10.62 -9.79
C PRO A 172 -12.85 11.32 -9.27
N GLU A 173 -12.89 11.57 -7.97
CA GLU A 173 -13.94 12.31 -7.30
C GLU A 173 -13.43 13.69 -6.90
N TYR A 174 -14.31 14.69 -6.98
CA TYR A 174 -14.01 16.08 -6.61
C TYR A 174 -14.94 16.47 -5.47
N GLN A 175 -14.40 16.50 -4.26
CA GLN A 175 -15.13 16.94 -3.07
C GLN A 175 -15.02 18.45 -2.97
N PHE A 176 -16.13 19.10 -2.61
CA PHE A 176 -16.23 20.54 -2.44
C PHE A 176 -16.88 20.82 -1.09
N GLU A 177 -16.15 21.53 -0.23
CA GLU A 177 -16.61 21.94 1.08
C GLU A 177 -16.64 23.48 1.14
N GLU A 178 -17.73 24.05 1.64
CA GLU A 178 -17.87 25.48 1.92
C GLU A 178 -18.12 25.68 3.41
N GLU A 179 -17.31 26.52 4.07
CA GLU A 179 -17.58 27.07 5.40
C GLU A 179 -18.25 28.45 5.21
N GLU A 180 -19.36 28.66 5.91
CA GLU A 180 -20.34 29.72 5.63
C GLU A 180 -20.66 30.55 6.89
N GLU A 181 -20.87 31.86 6.71
CA GLU A 181 -21.52 32.73 7.70
C GLU A 181 -22.79 33.34 7.07
N ASP A 182 -23.94 33.10 7.70
CA ASP A 182 -25.22 33.73 7.31
C ASP A 182 -25.38 35.04 8.09
N ARG A 183 -25.44 36.16 7.36
CA ARG A 183 -25.63 37.49 7.94
C ARG A 183 -26.75 38.22 7.23
N ASP A 184 -27.82 38.50 7.97
CA ASP A 184 -29.00 39.24 7.51
C ASP A 184 -29.60 38.70 6.19
N GLY A 185 -29.52 37.37 5.96
CA GLY A 185 -30.06 36.70 4.76
C GLY A 185 -29.20 36.84 3.50
N TYR A 186 -27.96 37.34 3.63
CA TYR A 186 -26.97 37.39 2.57
C TYR A 186 -25.87 36.34 2.79
N PHE A 187 -25.53 35.63 1.71
CA PHE A 187 -24.57 34.53 1.71
C PHE A 187 -23.14 35.03 1.53
N PHE A 188 -22.26 34.73 2.48
CA PHE A 188 -20.84 35.03 2.39
C PHE A 188 -20.01 33.74 2.52
N PRO A 189 -19.37 33.26 1.44
CA PRO A 189 -18.47 32.10 1.52
C PRO A 189 -17.18 32.51 2.22
N GLU A 190 -16.96 32.02 3.44
CA GLU A 190 -15.76 32.31 4.23
C GLU A 190 -14.56 31.49 3.73
N LYS A 191 -14.80 30.25 3.31
CA LYS A 191 -13.75 29.35 2.86
C LYS A 191 -14.34 28.26 1.96
N GLN A 192 -13.71 28.06 0.82
CA GLN A 192 -14.03 27.00 -0.12
C GLN A 192 -12.81 26.08 -0.23
N ILE A 193 -13.03 24.78 -0.05
CA ILE A 193 -11.99 23.75 -0.20
C ILE A 193 -12.43 22.79 -1.29
N SER A 194 -11.56 22.56 -2.27
CA SER A 194 -11.74 21.51 -3.27
C SER A 194 -10.62 20.47 -3.14
N VAL A 195 -11.00 19.20 -3.06
CA VAL A 195 -10.07 18.07 -2.93
C VAL A 195 -10.32 17.07 -4.06
N LYS A 196 -9.24 16.61 -4.71
CA LYS A 196 -9.31 15.55 -5.71
C LYS A 196 -8.95 14.21 -5.05
N THR A 197 -9.88 13.27 -5.12
CA THR A 197 -9.68 11.88 -4.69
C THR A 197 -9.47 11.00 -5.93
N PHE A 198 -8.34 10.32 -5.99
CA PHE A 198 -8.05 9.33 -7.03
C PHE A 198 -8.68 7.99 -6.64
N LYS A 199 -9.19 7.26 -7.63
CA LYS A 199 -9.80 5.94 -7.41
C LYS A 199 -9.27 4.91 -8.39
N CYS A 200 -9.29 3.65 -7.99
CA CYS A 200 -9.23 2.51 -8.89
C CYS A 200 -9.93 1.30 -8.23
N THR A 201 -10.17 0.27 -9.02
CA THR A 201 -10.77 -0.97 -8.52
C THR A 201 -9.90 -2.14 -8.93
N ILE A 202 -9.70 -3.08 -8.01
CA ILE A 202 -9.00 -4.33 -8.25
C ILE A 202 -9.82 -5.51 -7.74
N LEU A 203 -9.49 -6.70 -8.23
CA LEU A 203 -9.82 -7.94 -7.52
C LEU A 203 -8.65 -8.29 -6.60
N ALA A 204 -8.95 -8.74 -5.40
CA ALA A 204 -7.95 -9.17 -4.42
C ALA A 204 -8.44 -10.37 -3.62
N PRO A 205 -7.60 -11.39 -3.39
CA PRO A 205 -7.88 -12.47 -2.45
C PRO A 205 -7.69 -12.00 -0.99
N GLU A 206 -8.17 -12.82 -0.05
CA GLU A 206 -8.08 -12.57 1.42
C GLU A 206 -6.69 -12.13 1.87
N TYR A 207 -5.65 -12.88 1.50
CA TYR A 207 -4.28 -12.59 1.93
C TYR A 207 -3.80 -11.21 1.48
N LEU A 208 -4.30 -10.71 0.35
CA LEU A 208 -3.91 -9.41 -0.19
C LEU A 208 -4.70 -8.30 0.52
N CYS A 209 -5.98 -8.51 0.80
CA CYS A 209 -6.79 -7.62 1.64
C CYS A 209 -6.17 -7.45 3.04
N ASP A 210 -5.70 -8.54 3.65
CA ASP A 210 -5.07 -8.54 4.97
C ASP A 210 -3.85 -7.62 5.05
N VAL A 211 -2.99 -7.66 4.03
CA VAL A 211 -1.77 -6.84 4.01
C VAL A 211 -2.08 -5.41 3.56
N MET A 212 -3.03 -5.21 2.65
CA MET A 212 -3.42 -3.88 2.18
C MET A 212 -4.05 -3.01 3.28
N ARG A 213 -4.65 -3.61 4.32
CA ARG A 213 -5.19 -2.85 5.45
C ARG A 213 -4.11 -2.04 6.19
N PHE A 214 -2.85 -2.48 6.14
CA PHE A 214 -1.73 -1.77 6.75
C PHE A 214 -1.32 -0.54 5.95
N ILE A 215 -1.68 -0.43 4.66
CA ILE A 215 -1.32 0.73 3.83
C ILE A 215 -1.90 2.01 4.44
N ARG A 216 -3.17 1.98 4.89
CA ARG A 216 -3.81 3.13 5.54
C ARG A 216 -3.13 3.54 6.85
N MET A 217 -2.45 2.62 7.51
CA MET A 217 -1.76 2.86 8.78
C MET A 217 -0.30 3.29 8.57
N ALA A 218 0.18 3.28 7.33
CA ALA A 218 1.59 3.52 7.04
C ALA A 218 1.95 5.00 7.14
N ASP A 219 3.16 5.30 7.63
CA ASP A 219 3.68 6.68 7.66
C ASP A 219 3.89 7.25 6.25
N TYR A 220 4.32 6.39 5.32
CA TYR A 220 4.57 6.77 3.93
C TYR A 220 3.90 5.82 2.96
N ILE A 221 3.20 6.40 1.99
CA ILE A 221 2.50 5.69 0.92
C ILE A 221 2.83 6.40 -0.38
N HIS A 222 3.48 5.69 -1.30
CA HIS A 222 3.86 6.19 -2.62
C HIS A 222 3.18 5.34 -3.68
N ILE A 223 2.55 6.00 -4.65
CA ILE A 223 1.91 5.33 -5.78
C ILE A 223 2.58 5.79 -7.07
N THR A 224 2.94 4.85 -7.94
CA THR A 224 3.44 5.13 -9.28
C THR A 224 2.46 4.54 -10.30
N ASP A 225 1.96 5.36 -11.22
CA ASP A 225 1.08 4.89 -12.27
C ASP A 225 1.83 4.35 -13.49
N LYS A 226 1.09 3.75 -14.43
CA LYS A 226 1.63 3.18 -15.67
C LYS A 226 2.36 4.19 -16.59
N TYR A 227 2.21 5.49 -16.33
CA TYR A 227 2.89 6.55 -17.08
C TYR A 227 4.14 7.06 -16.33
N GLY A 228 4.47 6.47 -15.18
CA GLY A 228 5.58 6.89 -14.33
C GLY A 228 5.29 8.13 -13.48
N ARG A 229 4.02 8.54 -13.33
CA ARG A 229 3.65 9.63 -12.44
C ARG A 229 3.65 9.13 -11.01
N GLU A 230 4.33 9.87 -10.13
CA GLU A 230 4.47 9.54 -8.72
C GLU A 230 3.53 10.39 -7.88
N TYR A 231 2.94 9.76 -6.87
CA TYR A 231 1.95 10.34 -5.97
C TYR A 231 2.33 10.03 -4.52
N ASP A 232 2.67 11.08 -3.79
CA ASP A 232 2.83 11.02 -2.33
C ASP A 232 1.45 11.15 -1.70
N CYS A 233 0.96 10.08 -1.08
CA CYS A 233 -0.42 10.00 -0.62
C CYS A 233 -0.57 10.52 0.81
N ASP A 234 -1.48 11.45 1.01
CA ASP A 234 -1.85 11.97 2.35
C ASP A 234 -2.86 11.03 3.04
N THR A 235 -3.76 10.44 2.27
CA THR A 235 -4.77 9.50 2.76
C THR A 235 -4.87 8.31 1.83
N PHE A 236 -5.19 7.14 2.39
CA PHE A 236 -5.41 5.91 1.64
C PHE A 236 -6.55 5.11 2.30
N LEU A 237 -7.49 4.65 1.48
CA LEU A 237 -8.63 3.84 1.92
C LEU A 237 -8.84 2.68 0.95
N ILE A 238 -9.17 1.52 1.52
CA ILE A 238 -9.63 0.36 0.77
C ILE A 238 -11.03 -0.02 1.25
N THR A 239 -11.90 -0.34 0.29
CA THR A 239 -13.27 -0.80 0.56
C THR A 239 -13.50 -2.14 -0.13
N PRO A 240 -13.23 -3.27 0.56
CA PRO A 240 -13.44 -4.60 -0.02
C PRO A 240 -14.92 -4.98 -0.04
N LYS A 241 -15.40 -5.49 -1.18
CA LYS A 241 -16.72 -6.08 -1.38
C LYS A 241 -16.56 -7.51 -1.89
N TRP A 242 -16.79 -8.48 -1.02
CA TRP A 242 -16.67 -9.91 -1.36
C TRP A 242 -17.63 -10.32 -2.46
N GLN A 243 -17.11 -11.03 -3.46
CA GLN A 243 -17.93 -11.63 -4.50
C GLN A 243 -18.71 -12.82 -3.93
N THR A 244 -19.79 -13.22 -4.62
CA THR A 244 -20.66 -14.32 -4.19
C THR A 244 -19.91 -15.63 -3.97
N GLN A 245 -18.83 -15.86 -4.72
CA GLN A 245 -17.98 -17.05 -4.59
C GLN A 245 -17.10 -17.04 -3.33
N GLY A 246 -16.83 -15.86 -2.75
CA GLY A 246 -16.11 -15.68 -1.50
C GLY A 246 -14.59 -15.85 -1.57
N ASP A 247 -14.02 -16.14 -2.74
CA ASP A 247 -12.58 -16.30 -2.97
C ASP A 247 -11.88 -14.96 -3.26
N LEU A 248 -12.58 -14.05 -3.94
CA LEU A 248 -12.11 -12.73 -4.34
C LEU A 248 -13.03 -11.62 -3.82
N ALA A 249 -12.41 -10.50 -3.42
CA ALA A 249 -13.09 -9.25 -3.15
C ALA A 249 -12.85 -8.26 -4.30
N SER A 250 -13.90 -7.53 -4.68
CA SER A 250 -13.76 -6.30 -5.45
C SER A 250 -13.37 -5.19 -4.48
N VAL A 251 -12.13 -4.70 -4.58
CA VAL A 251 -11.57 -3.69 -3.68
C VAL A 251 -11.51 -2.37 -4.41
N GLU A 252 -12.25 -1.40 -3.90
CA GLU A 252 -12.11 -0.01 -4.31
C GLU A 252 -10.97 0.62 -3.50
N ILE A 253 -10.00 1.20 -4.20
CA ILE A 253 -8.87 1.92 -3.61
C ILE A 253 -9.10 3.41 -3.85
N GLU A 254 -9.00 4.20 -2.80
CA GLU A 254 -9.12 5.65 -2.83
C GLU A 254 -7.91 6.28 -2.15
N PHE A 255 -7.36 7.33 -2.75
CA PHE A 255 -6.30 8.11 -2.12
C PHE A 255 -6.36 9.58 -2.50
N GLN A 256 -5.87 10.41 -1.59
CA GLN A 256 -5.69 11.84 -1.82
C GLN A 256 -4.21 12.18 -1.76
N THR A 257 -3.85 13.22 -2.49
CA THR A 257 -2.52 13.83 -2.51
C THR A 257 -2.69 15.32 -2.28
N ALA A 258 -1.60 16.08 -2.24
CA ALA A 258 -1.54 17.54 -2.09
C ALA A 258 -2.18 18.32 -3.27
N THR A 259 -3.45 18.04 -3.56
CA THR A 259 -4.31 18.62 -4.60
C THR A 259 -5.36 19.56 -4.01
N VAL A 260 -5.30 19.77 -2.69
CA VAL A 260 -6.26 20.60 -1.96
C VAL A 260 -6.12 22.06 -2.40
N VAL A 261 -7.14 22.58 -3.09
CA VAL A 261 -7.24 24.00 -3.46
C VAL A 261 -8.13 24.70 -2.45
N LYS A 262 -7.61 25.76 -1.82
CA LYS A 262 -8.34 26.56 -0.83
C LYS A 262 -8.52 27.98 -1.33
N LYS A 263 -9.74 28.51 -1.24
CA LYS A 263 -10.05 29.92 -1.44
C LYS A 263 -10.68 30.46 -0.18
N ILE A 264 -10.04 31.46 0.43
CA ILE A 264 -10.56 32.15 1.61
C ILE A 264 -11.28 33.42 1.13
N GLY A 265 -12.49 33.64 1.62
CA GLY A 265 -13.25 34.85 1.41
C GLY A 265 -12.44 36.05 1.89
N ARG A 266 -12.15 37.00 0.99
CA ARG A 266 -11.63 38.30 1.40
C ARG A 266 -12.82 39.13 1.82
N GLY A 267 -12.80 39.65 3.04
CA GLY A 267 -13.82 40.59 3.53
C GLY A 267 -14.10 41.66 2.48
N TYR A 268 -15.38 41.86 2.18
CA TYR A 268 -15.82 42.92 1.29
C TYR A 268 -15.45 44.25 1.94
N LEU A 269 -14.36 44.89 1.49
CA LEU A 269 -14.21 46.33 1.67
C LEU A 269 -15.30 46.94 0.80
N GLY A 270 -16.40 47.33 1.42
CA GLY A 270 -17.38 48.18 0.75
C GLY A 270 -16.63 49.28 0.04
N ALA A 271 -16.75 49.33 -1.28
CA ALA A 271 -16.35 50.53 -2.00
C ALA A 271 -17.02 51.66 -1.24
N ASN A 272 -16.25 52.65 -0.80
CA ASN A 272 -16.80 53.85 -0.20
C ASN A 272 -17.56 54.56 -1.32
N ILE A 273 -18.79 54.12 -1.59
CA ILE A 273 -19.72 54.76 -2.50
C ILE A 273 -20.17 55.99 -1.71
N GLY A 274 -19.43 57.09 -1.88
CA GLY A 274 -19.60 58.34 -1.13
C GLY A 274 -21.06 58.77 -1.04
N ASP A 275 -21.45 59.42 0.06
CA ASP A 275 -21.30 60.87 0.20
C ASP A 275 -20.92 61.24 1.64
N PHE A 276 -19.65 61.57 1.89
CA PHE A 276 -19.34 62.48 2.99
C PHE A 276 -19.73 63.86 2.48
N ASN A 277 -21.00 64.19 2.67
CA ASN A 277 -21.54 65.51 2.38
C ASN A 277 -20.56 66.52 2.97
N SER A 278 -20.02 67.37 2.11
CA SER A 278 -19.09 68.43 2.47
C SER A 278 -19.82 69.57 3.21
N ASP A 279 -20.75 69.24 4.11
CA ASP A 279 -21.44 70.15 5.01
C ASP A 279 -20.87 70.04 6.42
N TYR A 280 -19.53 70.07 6.50
CA TYR A 280 -18.80 70.41 7.72
C TYR A 280 -18.99 71.88 8.05
N ASN A 281 -20.23 72.32 8.29
CA ASN A 281 -20.59 73.50 9.06
C ASN A 281 -21.98 74.06 8.73
N ASN A 282 -22.93 73.73 9.58
CA ASN A 282 -24.05 74.62 9.87
C ASN A 282 -23.57 75.66 10.92
N ASP A 283 -22.53 76.43 10.57
CA ASP A 283 -21.99 77.50 11.39
C ASP A 283 -22.74 78.81 11.13
N PHE A 284 -23.63 79.11 12.09
CA PHE A 284 -24.03 80.46 12.49
C PHE A 284 -24.38 81.45 11.36
N ASN A 285 -25.66 81.47 11.00
CA ASN A 285 -26.29 82.74 10.63
C ASN A 285 -27.70 82.81 11.23
N ASN A 286 -27.75 83.19 12.52
CA ASN A 286 -28.96 83.74 13.13
C ASN A 286 -28.89 85.26 12.94
N ASP A 287 -29.68 85.77 11.98
CA ASP A 287 -30.23 87.12 12.07
C ASP A 287 -31.41 87.13 13.06
#